data_AF-A0A101JXI5-F1
#
_entry.id   AF-A0A101JXI5-F1
#
_cell.length_a   1.000
_cell.length_b   1.000
_cell.length_c   1.000
_cell.angle_alpha   90.00
_cell.angle_beta   90.00
_cell.angle_gamma   90.00
#
_symmetry.space_group_name_H-M   'P 1'
#
loop_
_entity.id
_entity.type
_entity.pdbx_description
1 polymer ?
#
loop_
_entity_poly.entity_id
_entity_poly.type
_entity_poly.pdbx_seq_one_letter_code
_entity_poly.pdbx_strand_id
1 'polypeptide(L)'
;MTDKLVIAPEWLGRSGLWLVDAKGKRKPVDAEDIDLSDALADRLESWMDSFDAIYDETNEAASDFGSAVDRLAWEAEGVALGAAIADELGPDWDVTQDLNGWRGKAAK
;
A
#
# COMPACT_ATOMS: atom_id res chain seq x y z
N MET A 1 2.42 23.67 -1.54
CA MET A 1 2.21 22.67 -2.60
C MET A 1 1.76 21.43 -1.86
N THR A 2 0.73 20.73 -2.32
CA THR A 2 0.25 19.53 -1.64
C THR A 2 0.97 18.33 -2.22
N ASP A 3 1.71 17.61 -1.38
CA ASP A 3 2.37 16.37 -1.78
C ASP A 3 1.35 15.24 -1.85
N LYS A 4 1.52 14.34 -2.82
CA LYS A 4 0.56 13.28 -3.11
C LYS A 4 1.15 11.94 -2.76
N LEU A 5 0.46 11.22 -1.87
CA LEU A 5 0.82 9.88 -1.45
C LEU A 5 -0.30 8.92 -1.82
N VAL A 6 0.08 7.78 -2.39
CA VAL A 6 -0.84 6.66 -2.62
C VAL A 6 -0.36 5.49 -1.80
N ILE A 7 -1.29 4.83 -1.12
CA ILE A 7 -1.09 3.52 -0.52
C ILE A 7 -1.63 2.50 -1.52
N ALA A 8 -0.73 1.76 -2.13
CA ALA A 8 -1.06 0.73 -3.09
C ALA A 8 -0.14 -0.47 -2.89
N PRO A 9 -0.69 -1.66 -2.62
CA PRO A 9 0.11 -2.86 -2.52
C PRO A 9 0.63 -3.22 -3.92
N GLU A 10 1.90 -3.59 -3.98
CA GLU A 10 2.53 -4.12 -5.18
C GLU A 10 3.53 -5.19 -4.75
N TRP A 11 3.59 -6.26 -5.54
CA TRP A 11 4.54 -7.34 -5.31
C TRP A 11 5.99 -6.83 -5.31
N LEU A 12 6.92 -7.73 -4.96
CA LEU A 12 8.37 -7.50 -4.96
C LEU A 12 8.90 -6.77 -3.71
N GLY A 13 8.24 -6.91 -2.56
CA GLY A 13 8.72 -6.39 -1.28
C GLY A 13 8.80 -4.85 -1.24
N ARG A 14 7.84 -4.17 -1.88
CA ARG A 14 7.73 -2.71 -1.78
C ARG A 14 6.99 -2.34 -0.50
N SER A 15 7.31 -1.19 0.08
CA SER A 15 6.64 -0.64 1.27
C SER A 15 5.11 -0.44 1.11
N GLY A 16 4.59 -0.46 -0.11
CA GLY A 16 3.19 -0.13 -0.41
C GLY A 16 2.93 1.38 -0.49
N LEU A 17 3.94 2.24 -0.32
CA LEU A 17 3.84 3.70 -0.40
C LEU A 17 4.40 4.26 -1.70
N TRP A 18 3.71 5.27 -2.23
CA TRP A 18 4.06 5.88 -3.51
C TRP A 18 3.85 7.37 -3.51
N LEU A 19 4.92 8.14 -3.78
CA LEU A 19 4.78 9.54 -4.14
C LEU A 19 4.28 9.66 -5.57
N VAL A 20 3.33 10.56 -5.80
CA VAL A 20 2.79 10.86 -7.13
C VAL A 20 3.32 12.21 -7.59
N ASP A 21 4.12 12.20 -8.66
CA ASP A 21 4.61 13.44 -9.25
C ASP A 21 3.51 14.23 -9.98
N ALA A 22 3.82 15.46 -10.40
CA ALA A 22 2.88 16.32 -11.12
C ALA A 22 2.38 15.74 -12.47
N LYS A 23 3.05 14.70 -13.01
CA LYS A 23 2.64 13.98 -14.22
C LYS A 23 1.85 12.71 -13.90
N GLY A 24 1.54 12.44 -12.64
CA GLY A 24 0.82 11.25 -12.19
C GLY A 24 1.69 9.99 -12.08
N LYS A 25 3.01 10.12 -12.16
CA LYS A 25 3.91 8.95 -12.06
C LYS A 25 4.14 8.59 -10.59
N ARG A 26 3.91 7.32 -10.25
CA ARG A 26 4.23 6.75 -8.94
C ARG A 26 5.74 6.52 -8.80
N LYS A 27 6.31 6.95 -7.69
CA LYS A 27 7.67 6.64 -7.24
C LYS A 27 7.58 5.93 -5.90
N PRO A 28 8.21 4.76 -5.73
CA PRO A 28 8.25 4.11 -4.43
C PRO A 28 8.94 5.03 -3.42
N VAL A 29 8.48 4.98 -2.18
CA VAL A 29 9.03 5.73 -1.05
C VAL A 29 8.91 4.87 0.19
N ASP A 30 9.86 4.98 1.11
CA ASP A 30 9.79 4.26 2.38
C ASP A 30 9.14 5.15 3.45
N ALA A 31 8.67 4.53 4.54
CA ALA A 31 8.03 5.27 5.63
C ALA A 31 8.97 6.32 6.25
N GLU A 32 10.27 5.99 6.36
CA GLU A 32 11.31 6.88 6.86
C GLU A 32 11.54 8.11 5.96
N ASP A 33 11.39 7.98 4.65
CA ASP A 33 11.62 9.07 3.68
C ASP A 33 10.55 10.17 3.76
N ILE A 34 9.40 9.87 4.35
CA ILE A 34 8.28 10.80 4.54
C ILE A 34 8.02 11.09 6.03
N ASP A 35 9.03 10.82 6.88
CA ASP A 35 9.01 11.08 8.32
C ASP A 35 7.82 10.42 9.06
N LEU A 36 7.35 9.25 8.58
CA LEU A 36 6.37 8.47 9.34
C LEU A 36 7.02 7.84 10.58
N SER A 37 6.21 7.72 11.63
CA SER A 37 6.58 7.09 12.89
C SER A 37 6.85 5.61 12.72
N ASP A 38 7.81 5.10 13.51
CA ASP A 38 8.14 3.66 13.55
C ASP A 38 6.90 2.79 13.74
N ALA A 39 5.94 3.24 14.56
CA ALA A 39 4.70 2.50 14.81
C ALA A 39 3.81 2.36 13.57
N LEU A 40 3.73 3.40 12.72
CA LEU A 40 3.01 3.31 11.44
C LEU A 40 3.83 2.54 10.40
N ALA A 41 5.15 2.68 10.41
CA ALA A 41 6.04 1.91 9.54
C ALA A 41 5.89 0.39 9.79
N ASP A 42 5.98 -0.05 11.05
CA ASP A 42 5.84 -1.46 11.45
C ASP A 42 4.45 -2.02 11.08
N ARG A 43 3.41 -1.19 11.23
CA ARG A 43 2.03 -1.57 10.89
C ARG A 43 1.83 -1.72 9.39
N LEU A 44 2.43 -0.83 8.61
CA LEU A 44 2.44 -0.89 7.14
C LEU A 44 3.23 -2.11 6.65
N GLU A 45 4.40 -2.38 7.23
CA GLU A 45 5.20 -3.58 6.94
C GLU A 45 4.37 -4.84 7.19
N SER A 46 3.73 -4.95 8.36
CA SER A 46 2.87 -6.10 8.69
C SER A 46 1.69 -6.27 7.71
N TRP A 47 1.14 -5.16 7.22
CA TRP A 47 0.07 -5.18 6.22
C TRP A 47 0.56 -5.62 4.83
N MET A 48 1.77 -5.22 4.44
CA MET A 48 2.44 -5.68 3.22
C MET A 48 2.88 -7.14 3.33
N ASP A 49 3.40 -7.59 4.47
CA ASP A 49 3.74 -9.00 4.71
C ASP A 49 2.52 -9.91 4.53
N SER A 50 1.35 -9.47 5.01
CA SER A 50 0.09 -10.19 4.82
C SER A 50 -0.32 -10.27 3.35
N PHE A 51 0.04 -9.27 2.55
CA PHE A 51 -0.16 -9.26 1.10
C PHE A 51 0.85 -10.17 0.40
N ASP A 52 2.14 -10.07 0.71
CA ASP A 52 3.18 -10.91 0.11
C ASP A 52 2.99 -12.40 0.46
N ALA A 53 2.40 -12.71 1.61
CA ALA A 53 2.07 -14.08 2.00
C ALA A 53 1.03 -14.77 1.09
N ILE A 54 0.22 -14.02 0.34
CA ILE A 54 -0.75 -14.59 -0.62
C ILE A 54 -0.17 -14.76 -2.02
N TYR A 55 1.07 -14.33 -2.25
CA TYR A 55 1.73 -14.42 -3.55
C TYR A 55 2.03 -15.87 -3.93
N ASP A 56 1.54 -16.30 -5.09
CA ASP A 56 1.89 -17.58 -5.70
C ASP A 56 3.05 -17.38 -6.69
N GLU A 57 4.25 -17.81 -6.30
CA GLU A 57 5.46 -17.73 -7.12
C GLU A 57 5.37 -18.50 -8.45
N THR A 58 4.48 -19.50 -8.52
CA THR A 58 4.29 -20.32 -9.72
C THR A 58 3.22 -19.75 -10.64
N ASN A 59 2.31 -18.94 -10.09
CA ASN A 59 1.20 -18.34 -10.81
C ASN A 59 0.73 -17.04 -10.15
N GLU A 60 1.47 -15.96 -10.38
CA GLU A 60 1.14 -14.62 -9.83
C GLU A 60 -0.32 -14.24 -10.08
N ALA A 61 -0.87 -14.58 -11.25
CA ALA A 61 -2.25 -14.28 -11.62
C ALA A 61 -3.30 -15.01 -10.77
N ALA A 62 -2.92 -16.09 -10.10
CA ALA A 62 -3.77 -16.83 -9.17
C ALA A 62 -3.55 -16.43 -7.69
N SER A 63 -2.62 -15.50 -7.40
CA SER A 63 -2.43 -14.96 -6.05
C SER A 63 -3.73 -14.36 -5.55
N ASP A 64 -4.29 -14.90 -4.47
CA ASP A 64 -5.50 -14.38 -3.84
C ASP A 64 -5.54 -14.79 -2.36
N PHE A 65 -6.33 -14.07 -1.58
CA PHE A 65 -6.59 -14.43 -0.20
C PHE A 65 -7.36 -15.75 -0.13
N GLY A 66 -7.03 -16.58 0.86
CA GLY A 66 -7.69 -17.87 1.07
C GLY A 66 -9.19 -17.77 1.35
N SER A 67 -9.68 -16.60 1.77
CA SER A 67 -11.10 -16.32 1.91
C SER A 67 -11.45 -14.86 1.63
N ALA A 68 -12.74 -14.63 1.33
CA ALA A 68 -13.26 -13.27 1.19
C ALA A 68 -13.22 -12.48 2.51
N VAL A 69 -13.27 -13.16 3.67
CA VAL A 69 -13.21 -12.51 4.98
C VAL A 69 -11.80 -11.97 5.24
N ASP A 70 -10.78 -12.77 4.97
CA ASP A 70 -9.38 -12.37 5.15
C ASP A 70 -9.03 -11.18 4.25
N ARG A 71 -9.51 -11.23 3.00
CA ARG A 71 -9.39 -10.10 2.07
C ARG A 71 -10.05 -8.84 2.60
N LEU A 72 -11.30 -8.93 3.06
CA LEU A 72 -12.02 -7.77 3.57
C LEU A 72 -11.36 -7.18 4.82
N ALA A 73 -10.81 -8.03 5.69
CA ALA A 73 -10.05 -7.59 6.85
C ALA A 73 -8.77 -6.83 6.43
N TRP A 74 -8.03 -7.37 5.47
CA TRP A 74 -6.83 -6.73 4.93
C TRP A 74 -7.14 -5.41 4.19
N GLU A 75 -8.24 -5.35 3.42
CA GLU A 75 -8.70 -4.11 2.76
C GLU A 75 -9.11 -3.06 3.80
N ALA A 76 -9.86 -3.45 4.83
CA ALA A 76 -10.24 -2.55 5.91
C ALA A 76 -9.01 -2.00 6.66
N GLU A 77 -7.99 -2.82 6.85
CA GLU A 77 -6.72 -2.39 7.44
C GLU A 77 -5.98 -1.39 6.57
N GLY A 78 -5.91 -1.61 5.24
CA GLY A 78 -5.34 -0.64 4.31
C GLY A 78 -6.08 0.71 4.32
N VAL A 79 -7.41 0.68 4.50
CA VAL A 79 -8.21 1.89 4.69
C VAL A 79 -7.85 2.61 5.98
N ALA A 80 -7.73 1.87 7.09
CA ALA A 80 -7.37 2.43 8.39
C ALA A 80 -5.94 3.00 8.41
N LEU A 81 -4.99 2.33 7.74
CA LEU A 81 -3.62 2.80 7.55
C LEU A 81 -3.57 4.14 6.85
N GLY A 82 -4.30 4.31 5.73
CA GLY A 82 -4.29 5.61 5.04
C GLY A 82 -4.93 6.75 5.82
N ALA A 83 -5.94 6.46 6.63
CA ALA A 83 -6.48 7.46 7.54
C ALA A 83 -5.44 7.87 8.61
N ALA A 84 -4.72 6.91 9.19
CA ALA A 84 -3.69 7.18 10.20
C ALA A 84 -2.49 7.94 9.60
N ILE A 85 -2.03 7.55 8.41
CA ILE A 85 -0.95 8.24 7.68
C ILE A 85 -1.37 9.67 7.32
N ALA A 86 -2.61 9.89 6.88
CA ALA A 86 -3.11 11.23 6.60
C ALA A 86 -3.16 12.13 7.85
N ASP A 87 -3.56 11.56 9.00
CA ASP A 87 -3.58 12.29 10.28
C ASP A 87 -2.17 12.67 10.73
N GLU A 88 -1.20 11.78 10.56
CA GLU A 88 0.18 12.01 10.97
C GLU A 88 0.93 13.01 10.07
N LEU A 89 0.81 12.86 8.75
CA LEU A 89 1.46 13.76 7.78
C LEU A 89 0.81 15.14 7.71
N GLY A 90 -0.47 15.23 8.07
CA GLY A 90 -1.20 16.49 8.16
C GLY A 90 -1.68 17.03 6.80
N PRO A 91 -2.23 18.26 6.79
CA PRO A 91 -3.05 18.79 5.69
C PRO A 91 -2.26 19.17 4.42
N ASP A 92 -0.93 19.18 4.48
CA ASP A 92 -0.07 19.41 3.32
C ASP A 92 0.06 18.17 2.42
N TRP A 93 -0.52 17.04 2.86
CA TRP A 93 -0.51 15.78 2.14
C TRP A 93 -1.92 15.37 1.65
N ASP A 94 -1.98 14.92 0.41
CA ASP A 94 -3.14 14.27 -0.20
C ASP A 94 -2.87 12.76 -0.25
N VAL A 95 -3.38 12.04 0.75
CA VAL A 95 -3.20 10.60 0.92
C VAL A 95 -4.41 9.86 0.37
N THR A 96 -4.17 8.96 -0.58
CA THR A 96 -5.21 8.13 -1.23
C THR A 96 -4.84 6.66 -1.22
N GLN A 97 -5.81 5.78 -1.54
CA GLN A 97 -5.63 4.32 -1.50
C GLN A 97 -6.01 3.69 -2.83
N ASP A 98 -5.24 2.69 -3.26
CA ASP A 98 -5.51 1.83 -4.40
C ASP A 98 -5.25 0.37 -3.99
N LEU A 99 -6.18 -0.18 -3.20
CA LEU A 99 -6.04 -1.52 -2.60
C LEU A 99 -6.41 -2.67 -3.55
N ASN A 100 -6.86 -2.34 -4.76
CA ASN A 100 -7.34 -3.31 -5.75
C ASN A 100 -6.54 -3.29 -7.06
N GLY A 101 -5.65 -2.31 -7.26
CA GLY A 101 -4.86 -2.15 -8.48
C GLY A 101 -3.90 -3.31 -8.80
N TRP A 102 -3.67 -4.22 -7.86
CA TRP A 102 -2.85 -5.43 -8.05
C TRP A 102 -3.60 -6.56 -8.78
N ARG A 103 -4.94 -6.64 -8.67
CA ARG A 103 -5.79 -7.75 -9.17
C ARG A 103 -5.87 -7.91 -10.70
N GLY A 104 -5.11 -7.13 -11.46
CA GLY A 104 -5.08 -7.20 -12.93
C GLY A 104 -3.72 -6.87 -13.55
N LYS A 105 -2.67 -6.73 -12.73
CA LYS A 105 -1.31 -6.46 -13.23
C LYS A 105 -0.55 -7.72 -13.68
N ALA A 106 -1.10 -8.90 -13.43
CA ALA A 106 -0.55 -10.18 -13.88
C ALA A 106 -0.78 -10.40 -15.39
N ALA A 107 -0.13 -9.59 -16.22
CA ALA A 107 0.17 -9.87 -17.62
C ALA A 107 1.01 -8.74 -18.23
N LYS A 108 2.32 -8.90 -18.27
CA LYS A 108 3.10 -8.47 -19.43
C LYS A 108 4.35 -9.29 -19.65
#